data_AF-A0A2R7JZK7-F1
#
_entry.id   AF-A0A2R7JZK7-F1
#
_cell.length_a   1.000
_cell.length_b   1.000
_cell.length_c   1.000
_cell.angle_alpha   90.00
_cell.angle_beta   90.00
_cell.angle_gamma   90.00
#
_symmetry.space_group_name_H-M   'P 1'
#
loop_
_entity.id
_entity.type
_entity.pdbx_description
1 polymer ?
#
loop_
_entity_poly.entity_id
_entity_poly.type
_entity_poly.pdbx_seq_one_letter_code
_entity_poly.pdbx_strand_id
1 'polypeptide(L)'
;MKPLTKHIPNLHPKFFWDFRFDSIDWDGGYKMVIARIVERGGQDQIDEIVRFYGREKVIISIRDEIFFLPNYAIDKALKLFPELKKEEMYCYLNRKDKPYSWI
;
A
#
# COMPACT_ATOMS: atom_id res chain seq x y z
N MET A 1 26.76 -15.62 17.96
CA MET A 1 26.08 -15.07 16.77
C MET A 1 24.93 -14.20 17.25
N LYS A 2 24.86 -12.92 16.85
CA LYS A 2 23.64 -12.12 17.08
C LYS A 2 22.55 -12.68 16.15
N PRO A 3 21.31 -12.88 16.62
CA PRO A 3 20.24 -13.30 15.73
C PRO A 3 20.09 -12.24 14.62
N LEU A 4 19.99 -12.68 13.37
CA LEU A 4 19.59 -11.82 12.26
C LEU A 4 18.25 -11.21 12.63
N THR A 5 18.25 -9.93 12.99
CA THR A 5 17.03 -9.17 13.22
C THR A 5 16.28 -9.14 11.90
N LYS A 6 15.22 -9.94 11.78
CA LYS A 6 14.40 -10.02 10.57
C LYS A 6 13.78 -8.64 10.36
N HIS A 7 14.11 -7.98 9.25
CA HIS A 7 13.58 -6.66 8.89
C HIS A 7 12.11 -6.82 8.47
N ILE A 8 11.20 -6.75 9.44
CA ILE A 8 9.76 -6.94 9.26
C ILE A 8 9.04 -5.70 9.82
N PRO A 9 8.04 -5.15 9.10
CA PRO A 9 7.19 -4.11 9.65
C PRO A 9 6.24 -4.69 10.72
N ASN A 10 5.96 -3.90 11.75
CA ASN A 10 5.02 -4.23 12.82
C ASN A 10 3.55 -4.16 12.33
N LEU A 11 3.17 -5.10 11.47
CA LEU A 11 1.83 -5.21 10.89
C LEU A 11 1.16 -6.51 11.33
N HIS A 12 -0.12 -6.41 11.70
CA HIS A 12 -0.88 -7.59 12.10
C HIS A 12 -1.23 -8.48 10.88
N PRO A 13 -1.12 -9.82 10.96
CA PRO A 13 -1.41 -10.73 9.85
C PRO A 13 -2.80 -10.58 9.21
N LYS A 14 -3.79 -10.08 9.96
CA LYS A 14 -5.17 -9.81 9.49
C LYS A 14 -5.24 -8.97 8.21
N PHE A 15 -4.28 -8.08 7.95
CA PHE A 15 -4.27 -7.25 6.74
C PHE A 15 -3.86 -8.04 5.48
N PHE A 16 -3.29 -9.23 5.68
CA PHE A 16 -2.73 -10.12 4.66
C PHE A 16 -3.35 -11.52 4.75
N TRP A 17 -4.63 -11.64 5.12
CA TRP A 17 -5.30 -12.92 5.35
C TRP A 17 -5.24 -13.89 4.16
N ASP A 18 -5.06 -13.35 2.95
CA ASP A 18 -4.92 -14.07 1.68
C ASP A 18 -3.46 -14.44 1.31
N PHE A 19 -2.49 -14.06 2.13
CA PHE A 19 -1.07 -14.36 1.95
C PHE A 19 -0.52 -15.22 3.08
N ARG A 20 0.50 -16.04 2.78
CA ARG A 20 1.32 -16.67 3.81
C ARG A 20 2.20 -15.61 4.48
N PHE A 21 1.76 -15.08 5.62
CA PHE A 21 2.37 -13.95 6.32
C PHE A 21 3.89 -14.12 6.54
N ASP A 22 4.32 -15.30 7.00
CA ASP A 22 5.75 -15.56 7.31
C ASP A 22 6.65 -15.60 6.07
N SER A 23 6.05 -15.71 4.88
CA SER A 23 6.71 -15.80 3.57
C SER A 23 6.59 -14.51 2.76
N ILE A 24 6.02 -13.44 3.33
CA ILE A 24 5.99 -12.12 2.67
C ILE A 24 7.43 -11.63 2.52
N ASP A 25 7.81 -11.34 1.28
CA ASP A 25 9.00 -10.55 0.98
C ASP A 25 8.70 -9.08 1.27
N TRP A 26 9.12 -8.59 2.44
CA TRP A 26 8.86 -7.21 2.86
C TRP A 26 9.62 -6.20 2.01
N ASP A 27 10.80 -6.55 1.48
CA ASP A 27 11.60 -5.61 0.71
C ASP A 27 11.18 -5.57 -0.76
N GLY A 28 11.04 -6.73 -1.41
CA GLY A 28 10.63 -6.86 -2.81
C GLY A 28 9.11 -6.76 -3.04
N GLY A 29 8.31 -7.12 -2.05
CA GLY A 29 6.84 -7.10 -2.09
C GLY A 29 6.19 -5.80 -1.64
N TYR A 30 6.97 -4.73 -1.43
CA TYR A 30 6.52 -3.46 -0.85
C TYR A 30 5.26 -2.88 -1.50
N LYS A 31 5.10 -2.95 -2.83
CA LYS A 31 3.91 -2.45 -3.54
C LYS A 31 2.62 -3.12 -3.07
N MET A 32 2.65 -4.43 -2.86
CA MET A 32 1.51 -5.19 -2.34
C MET A 32 1.23 -4.80 -0.89
N VAL A 33 2.29 -4.66 -0.07
CA VAL A 33 2.17 -4.26 1.33
C VAL A 33 1.54 -2.88 1.48
N ILE A 34 2.06 -1.89 0.75
CA ILE A 34 1.56 -0.52 0.74
C ILE A 34 0.11 -0.50 0.25
N ALA A 35 -0.21 -1.14 -0.87
CA ALA A 35 -1.58 -1.21 -1.39
C ALA A 35 -2.55 -1.81 -0.36
N ARG A 36 -2.16 -2.92 0.30
CA ARG A 36 -2.98 -3.59 1.32
C ARG A 36 -3.24 -2.71 2.54
N ILE A 37 -2.23 -2.01 3.03
CA ILE A 37 -2.38 -1.11 4.18
C ILE A 37 -3.17 0.14 3.80
N VAL A 38 -2.93 0.73 2.63
CA VAL A 38 -3.75 1.82 2.10
C VAL A 38 -5.20 1.38 1.90
N GLU A 39 -5.48 0.13 1.55
CA GLU A 39 -6.85 -0.36 1.44
C GLU A 39 -7.48 -0.62 2.81
N ARG A 40 -6.83 -1.44 3.65
CA ARG A 40 -7.44 -2.08 4.84
C ARG A 40 -6.99 -1.52 6.19
N GLY A 41 -5.86 -0.80 6.23
CA GLY A 41 -5.25 -0.27 7.45
C GLY A 41 -5.82 1.07 7.92
N GLY A 42 -5.56 1.40 9.19
CA GLY A 42 -5.78 2.72 9.80
C GLY A 42 -4.48 3.52 9.94
N GLN A 43 -4.55 4.63 10.70
CA GLN A 43 -3.41 5.55 10.87
C GLN A 43 -2.14 4.85 11.35
N ASP A 44 -2.23 4.02 12.39
CA ASP A 44 -1.08 3.31 12.95
C ASP A 44 -0.35 2.43 11.92
N GLN A 45 -1.09 1.77 11.02
CA GLN A 45 -0.47 0.95 9.98
C GLN A 45 0.13 1.80 8.87
N ILE A 46 -0.48 2.95 8.56
CA ILE A 46 0.06 3.92 7.61
C ILE A 46 1.37 4.49 8.14
N ASP A 47 1.41 4.85 9.42
CA ASP A 47 2.61 5.34 10.09
C ASP A 47 3.71 4.27 10.09
N GLU A 48 3.34 3.00 10.29
CA GLU A 48 4.28 1.88 10.25
C GLU A 48 4.89 1.67 8.85
N ILE A 49 4.10 1.69 7.77
CA ILE A 49 4.66 1.56 6.41
C ILE A 49 5.51 2.77 6.04
N VAL A 50 5.20 3.96 6.54
CA VAL A 50 6.02 5.17 6.34
C VAL A 50 7.33 5.07 7.11
N ARG A 51 7.31 4.59 8.37
CA ARG A 51 8.51 4.35 9.17
C ARG A 51 9.40 3.28 8.54
N PHE A 52 8.80 2.21 8.01
CA PHE A 52 9.52 1.05 7.48
C PHE A 52 10.08 1.27 6.07
N TYR A 53 9.30 1.81 5.14
CA TYR A 53 9.72 2.01 3.74
C TYR A 53 10.25 3.42 3.44
N GLY A 54 9.96 4.39 4.30
CA GLY A 54 10.19 5.80 4.04
C GLY A 54 9.01 6.46 3.32
N ARG A 55 8.68 7.69 3.72
CA ARG A 55 7.53 8.45 3.20
C ARG A 55 7.58 8.61 1.67
N GLU A 56 8.73 8.98 1.13
CA GLU A 56 8.92 9.19 -0.31
C GLU A 56 8.60 7.92 -1.11
N LYS A 57 9.13 6.77 -0.68
CA LYS A 57 8.86 5.48 -1.32
C LYS A 57 7.37 5.13 -1.27
N VAL A 58 6.71 5.36 -0.13
CA VAL A 58 5.26 5.13 -0.01
C VAL A 58 4.46 5.99 -0.99
N ILE A 59 4.78 7.27 -1.11
CA ILE A 59 4.10 8.20 -2.03
C ILE A 59 4.34 7.80 -3.49
N ILE A 60 5.60 7.53 -3.87
CA ILE A 60 5.95 7.08 -5.23
C ILE A 60 5.21 5.79 -5.56
N SER A 61 5.15 4.81 -4.65
CA SER A 61 4.41 3.57 -4.91
C SER A 61 2.92 3.81 -5.12
N ILE A 62 2.29 4.67 -4.30
CA ILE A 62 0.86 5.00 -4.42
C ILE A 62 0.58 5.75 -5.73
N ARG A 63 1.45 6.67 -6.12
CA ARG A 63 1.29 7.49 -7.33
C ARG A 63 1.60 6.70 -8.61
N ASP A 64 2.76 6.06 -8.67
CA ASP A 64 3.36 5.63 -9.94
C ASP A 64 3.28 4.12 -10.18
N GLU A 65 3.21 3.30 -9.13
CA GLU A 65 3.52 1.87 -9.25
C GLU A 65 2.36 0.92 -8.97
N ILE A 66 1.40 1.33 -8.13
CA ILE A 66 0.24 0.51 -7.79
C ILE A 66 -0.76 0.54 -8.95
N PHE A 67 -1.02 -0.64 -9.53
CA PHE A 67 -1.91 -0.80 -10.69
C PHE A 67 -3.40 -0.65 -10.37
N PHE A 68 -3.79 -0.96 -9.13
CA PHE A 68 -5.19 -0.98 -8.70
C PHE A 68 -5.35 -0.60 -7.22
N LEU A 69 -6.27 0.33 -6.96
CA LEU A 69 -6.87 0.60 -5.66
C LEU A 69 -8.39 0.80 -5.84
N PRO A 70 -9.25 0.32 -4.93
CA PRO A 70 -10.66 0.69 -4.96
C PRO A 70 -10.83 2.20 -4.69
N ASN A 71 -11.94 2.80 -5.16
CA ASN A 71 -12.14 4.27 -5.07
C ASN A 71 -12.03 4.78 -3.62
N TYR A 72 -12.61 4.05 -2.65
CA TYR A 72 -12.52 4.42 -1.24
C TYR A 72 -11.06 4.42 -0.70
N ALA A 73 -10.18 3.59 -1.26
CA ALA A 73 -8.78 3.55 -0.86
C ALA A 73 -7.99 4.70 -1.52
N ILE A 74 -8.34 5.09 -2.74
CA ILE A 74 -7.82 6.30 -3.38
C ILE A 74 -8.21 7.53 -2.55
N ASP A 75 -9.49 7.67 -2.19
CA ASP A 75 -9.96 8.79 -1.36
C ASP A 75 -9.26 8.82 0.01
N LYS A 76 -9.03 7.65 0.60
CA LYS A 76 -8.27 7.54 1.86
C LYS A 76 -6.80 7.94 1.67
N ALA A 77 -6.16 7.54 0.59
CA ALA A 77 -4.79 7.93 0.27
C ALA A 77 -4.64 9.45 0.12
N LEU A 78 -5.56 10.11 -0.60
CA LEU A 78 -5.56 11.57 -0.77
C LEU A 78 -5.74 12.32 0.55
N LYS A 79 -6.51 11.76 1.50
CA LYS A 79 -6.67 12.34 2.85
C LYS A 79 -5.40 12.22 3.69
N LEU A 80 -4.68 11.10 3.57
CA LEU A 80 -3.48 10.80 4.36
C LEU A 80 -2.21 11.46 3.78
N PHE A 81 -2.17 11.64 2.47
CA PHE A 81 -1.04 12.21 1.73
C PHE A 81 -1.56 13.36 0.84
N PRO A 82 -1.72 14.58 1.39
CA PRO A 82 -2.23 15.74 0.66
C PRO A 82 -1.40 16.16 -0.56
N GLU A 83 -0.16 15.67 -0.68
CA GLU A 83 0.68 15.87 -1.85
C GLU A 83 0.27 15.02 -3.07
N LEU A 84 -0.57 14.01 -2.89
CA LEU A 84 -1.10 13.20 -3.98
C LEU A 84 -2.24 13.91 -4.70
N LYS A 85 -2.31 13.73 -6.01
CA LYS A 85 -3.47 14.07 -6.84
C LYS A 85 -3.95 12.82 -7.55
N LYS A 86 -5.26 12.59 -7.55
CA LYS A 86 -5.84 11.40 -8.21
C LYS A 86 -5.49 11.33 -9.69
N GLU A 87 -5.39 12.48 -10.36
CA GLU A 87 -5.02 12.61 -11.78
C GLU A 87 -3.58 12.18 -12.09
N GLU A 88 -2.74 12.07 -11.06
CA GLU A 88 -1.35 11.61 -11.17
C GLU A 88 -1.21 10.12 -10.77
N MET A 89 -2.26 9.49 -10.23
CA MET A 89 -2.22 8.11 -9.73
C MET A 89 -2.43 7.09 -10.85
N TYR A 90 -1.46 6.19 -11.05
CA TYR A 90 -1.51 5.13 -12.06
C TYR A 90 -2.76 4.26 -11.95
N CYS A 91 -3.14 3.84 -10.74
CA CYS A 91 -4.36 3.06 -10.54
C CYS A 91 -5.65 3.78 -10.93
N TYR A 92 -5.70 5.11 -10.77
CA TYR A 92 -6.86 5.92 -11.15
C TYR A 92 -6.92 6.06 -12.67
N LEU A 93 -5.82 6.47 -13.30
CA LEU A 93 -5.71 6.63 -14.75
C LEU A 93 -6.01 5.32 -15.49
N ASN A 94 -5.54 4.19 -14.97
CA ASN A 94 -5.83 2.87 -15.52
C ASN A 94 -7.31 2.47 -15.49
N ARG A 95 -8.11 3.04 -14.57
CA ARG A 95 -9.56 2.76 -14.42
C ARG A 95 -10.46 3.83 -15.06
N LYS A 96 -10.04 5.09 -15.11
CA LYS A 96 -10.90 6.28 -15.36
C LYS A 96 -11.98 6.11 -16.44
N ASP A 97 -11.64 5.48 -17.56
CA ASP A 97 -12.54 5.34 -18.72
C ASP A 97 -13.02 3.89 -18.96
N LYS A 98 -12.89 3.01 -17.96
CA LYS A 98 -13.32 1.61 -18.02
C LYS A 98 -14.60 1.42 -17.22
N PRO A 99 -15.64 0.77 -17.78
CA PRO A 99 -16.84 0.44 -17.01
C PRO A 99 -16.46 -0.50 -15.85
N TYR A 100 -17.19 -0.39 -14.73
CA TYR A 100 -17.23 -1.46 -13.74
C TYR A 100 -17.96 -2.64 -14.37
N SER A 101 -17.24 -3.47 -15.11
CA SER A 101 -17.73 -4.79 -15.47
C SER A 101 -17.73 -5.63 -14.20
N TRP A 102 -18.90 -5.71 -13.57
CA TRP A 102 -19.20 -6.76 -12.62
C TRP A 102 -19.06 -8.09 -13.37
N ILE A 103 -18.29 -9.02 -12.81
CA ILE A 103 -18.49 -10.45 -13.12
C ILE A 103 -19.89 -10.80 -12.62
#